data_AF-X1MNY2-F1
#
_entry.id   AF-X1MNY2-F1
#
_cell.length_a   1.000
_cell.length_b   1.000
_cell.length_c   1.000
_cell.angle_alpha   90.00
_cell.angle_beta   90.00
_cell.angle_gamma   90.00
#
_symmetry.space_group_name_H-M   'P 1'
#
loop_
_entity.id
_entity.type
_entity.pdbx_description
1 polymer ?
#
loop_
_entity_poly.entity_id
_entity_poly.type
_entity_poly.pdbx_seq_one_letter_code
_entity_poly.pdbx_strand_id
1 'polypeptide(L)'
;NDTRADPDYFPGNGCDAVTMLFELCVPMIHRGKVLGTINFECRQPGCFSEEDVKVAEAFTREIAEAVHRVQGDEPTGGIQELRRMKTRSTMDNYLEILKAVHDGERVLNRILYRVALPWKRGKEMVNKLVAKGYLTREKVSAARYIYKITDEGVMAMNTYDDIIENLNI
;
A
#
# COMPACT_ATOMS: atom_id res chain seq x y z
N ASN A 1 11.90 13.45 -12.83
CA ASN A 1 11.17 14.56 -13.48
C ASN A 1 10.50 15.44 -12.45
N ASP A 2 10.59 16.77 -12.57
CA ASP A 2 9.79 17.70 -11.75
C ASP A 2 8.35 17.71 -12.30
N THR A 3 7.39 17.28 -11.50
CA THR A 3 5.99 17.12 -11.92
C THR A 3 5.29 18.46 -12.18
N ARG A 4 5.83 19.58 -11.66
CA ARG A 4 5.27 20.93 -11.87
C ARG A 4 5.68 21.54 -13.20
N ALA A 5 6.78 21.05 -13.79
CA ALA A 5 7.33 21.56 -15.04
C ALA A 5 6.83 20.78 -16.26
N ASP A 6 6.19 19.63 -16.06
CA ASP A 6 5.67 18.77 -17.11
C ASP A 6 4.18 19.11 -17.36
N PRO A 7 3.83 19.73 -18.51
CA PRO A 7 2.45 20.11 -18.81
C PRO A 7 1.54 18.90 -19.07
N ASP A 8 2.11 17.72 -19.34
CA ASP A 8 1.38 16.48 -19.61
C ASP A 8 1.19 15.63 -18.33
N TYR A 9 1.82 16.03 -17.21
CA TYR A 9 1.68 15.33 -15.93
C TYR A 9 0.23 15.42 -15.41
N PHE A 10 -0.40 14.27 -15.20
CA PHE A 10 -1.73 14.19 -14.62
C PHE A 10 -1.67 13.94 -13.11
N PRO A 11 -2.03 14.92 -12.26
CA PRO A 11 -2.03 14.74 -10.82
C PRO A 11 -3.02 13.65 -10.41
N GLY A 12 -2.58 12.71 -9.57
CA GLY A 12 -3.46 11.69 -9.00
C GLY A 12 -4.63 12.29 -8.20
N ASN A 13 -5.77 11.60 -8.15
CA ASN A 13 -6.98 12.09 -7.48
C ASN A 13 -6.78 12.32 -5.97
N GLY A 14 -6.57 13.58 -5.57
CA GLY A 14 -6.43 14.04 -4.18
C GLY A 14 -5.37 15.15 -4.03
N CYS A 15 -5.35 15.87 -2.90
CA CYS A 15 -4.32 16.90 -2.61
C CYS A 15 -2.90 16.30 -2.44
N ASP A 16 -2.74 14.99 -2.56
CA ASP A 16 -1.41 14.35 -2.51
C ASP A 16 -0.60 14.62 -3.78
N ALA A 17 -1.27 14.88 -4.91
CA ALA A 17 -0.63 15.34 -6.13
C ALA A 17 -0.01 16.75 -6.02
N VAL A 18 -0.44 17.55 -5.03
CA VAL A 18 0.18 18.86 -4.73
C VAL A 18 1.40 18.69 -3.81
N THR A 19 1.71 17.46 -3.37
CA THR A 19 2.84 17.22 -2.44
C THR A 19 4.01 16.44 -3.03
N MET A 20 3.82 15.65 -4.08
CA MET A 20 4.91 14.94 -4.75
C MET A 20 5.44 15.81 -5.89
N LEU A 21 6.65 16.35 -5.69
CA LEU A 21 7.26 17.32 -6.59
C LEU A 21 8.08 16.66 -7.69
N PHE A 22 8.58 15.46 -7.41
CA PHE A 22 9.45 14.72 -8.33
C PHE A 22 9.00 13.28 -8.42
N GLU A 23 9.05 12.74 -9.64
CA GLU A 23 8.69 11.36 -9.96
C GLU A 23 9.76 10.75 -10.87
N LEU A 24 10.01 9.45 -10.67
CA LEU A 24 10.79 8.60 -11.55
C LEU A 24 10.01 7.29 -11.73
N CYS A 25 9.45 7.09 -12.92
CA CYS A 25 8.71 5.89 -13.25
C CYS A 25 9.56 5.00 -14.17
N VAL A 26 9.94 3.83 -13.69
CA VAL A 26 10.86 2.91 -14.39
C VAL A 26 10.10 1.66 -14.83
N PRO A 27 10.14 1.28 -16.12
CA PRO A 27 9.43 0.10 -16.60
C PRO A 27 10.12 -1.20 -16.18
N MET A 28 9.34 -2.16 -15.72
CA MET A 28 9.77 -3.54 -15.50
C MET A 28 9.73 -4.31 -16.82
N ILE A 29 10.89 -4.58 -17.42
CA ILE A 29 11.00 -5.24 -18.72
C ILE A 29 11.64 -6.62 -18.55
N HIS A 30 10.97 -7.66 -19.06
CA HIS A 30 11.52 -9.01 -19.14
C HIS A 30 11.38 -9.55 -20.56
N ARG A 31 12.49 -9.98 -21.19
CA ARG A 31 12.53 -10.51 -22.57
C ARG A 31 11.78 -9.63 -23.60
N GLY A 32 11.95 -8.31 -23.50
CA GLY A 32 11.31 -7.34 -24.39
C GLY A 32 9.83 -7.06 -24.09
N LYS A 33 9.24 -7.68 -23.06
CA LYS A 33 7.86 -7.43 -22.63
C LYS A 33 7.84 -6.57 -21.36
N VAL A 34 6.99 -5.54 -21.37
CA VAL A 34 6.69 -4.74 -20.18
C VAL A 34 5.76 -5.56 -19.26
N LEU A 35 6.20 -5.80 -18.04
CA LEU A 35 5.43 -6.49 -16.98
C LEU A 35 4.68 -5.50 -16.08
N GLY A 36 5.12 -4.24 -16.03
CA GLY A 36 4.58 -3.18 -15.17
C GLY A 36 5.57 -2.03 -15.06
N THR A 37 5.36 -1.15 -14.08
CA THR A 37 6.24 -0.02 -13.76
C THR A 37 6.46 0.08 -12.25
N ILE A 38 7.64 0.55 -11.84
CA ILE A 38 7.92 0.97 -10.47
C ILE A 38 7.89 2.49 -10.43
N ASN A 39 7.05 3.05 -9.57
CA ASN A 39 6.95 4.49 -9.38
C ASN A 39 7.71 4.93 -8.14
N PHE A 40 8.72 5.78 -8.32
CA PHE A 40 9.43 6.45 -7.25
C PHE A 40 8.92 7.89 -7.16
N GLU A 41 8.43 8.29 -5.98
CA GLU A 41 7.88 9.62 -5.74
C GLU A 41 8.65 10.31 -4.62
N CYS A 42 8.92 11.60 -4.78
CA CYS A 42 9.58 12.40 -3.76
C CYS A 42 8.99 13.80 -3.63
N ARG A 43 9.08 14.33 -2.40
CA ARG A 43 8.63 15.68 -2.04
C ARG A 43 9.75 16.72 -2.06
N GLN A 44 11.00 16.30 -2.20
CA GLN A 44 12.16 17.19 -2.16
C GLN A 44 12.58 17.59 -3.57
N PRO A 45 12.87 18.87 -3.81
CA PRO A 45 13.43 19.30 -5.09
C PRO A 45 14.73 18.57 -5.43
N GLY A 46 14.87 18.11 -6.67
CA GLY A 46 16.11 17.53 -7.18
C GLY A 46 16.49 16.18 -6.55
N CYS A 47 15.51 15.40 -6.10
CA CYS A 47 15.75 14.15 -5.36
C CYS A 47 16.30 12.97 -6.17
N PHE A 48 16.39 13.07 -7.49
CA PHE A 48 16.89 12.02 -8.36
C PHE A 48 17.99 12.58 -9.24
N SER A 49 19.21 12.13 -8.99
CA SER A 49 20.38 12.30 -9.86
C SER A 49 20.37 11.28 -11.01
N GLU A 50 21.26 11.46 -12.00
CA GLU A 50 21.45 10.45 -13.04
C GLU A 50 21.91 9.09 -12.49
N GLU A 51 22.65 9.10 -11.38
CA GLU A 51 23.08 7.86 -10.73
C GLU A 51 21.89 7.14 -10.08
N ASP A 52 20.97 7.89 -9.46
CA ASP A 52 19.73 7.32 -8.90
C ASP A 52 18.87 6.67 -10.00
N VAL A 53 18.85 7.24 -11.20
CA VAL A 53 18.17 6.65 -12.36
C VAL A 53 18.79 5.31 -12.74
N LYS A 54 20.12 5.23 -12.86
CA LYS A 54 20.81 3.96 -13.19
C LYS A 54 20.59 2.89 -12.12
N VAL A 55 20.63 3.28 -10.84
CA VAL A 55 20.34 2.38 -9.72
C VAL A 55 18.90 1.89 -9.78
N ALA A 56 17.94 2.79 -10.02
CA ALA A 56 16.53 2.44 -10.16
C ALA A 56 16.28 1.50 -11.35
N GLU A 57 16.96 1.70 -12.48
CA GLU A 57 16.91 0.80 -13.64
C GLU A 57 17.47 -0.60 -13.32
N ALA A 58 18.63 -0.67 -12.65
CA ALA A 58 19.21 -1.93 -12.22
C ALA A 58 18.29 -2.69 -11.24
N PHE A 59 17.77 -1.98 -10.25
CA PHE A 59 16.82 -2.53 -9.27
C PHE A 59 15.52 -3.02 -9.93
N THR A 60 14.98 -2.24 -10.87
CA THR A 60 13.74 -2.59 -11.58
C THR A 60 13.91 -3.82 -12.46
N ARG A 61 15.11 -4.04 -13.01
CA ARG A 61 15.46 -5.25 -13.78
C ARG A 61 15.38 -6.50 -12.90
N GLU A 62 15.98 -6.47 -11.71
CA GLU A 62 15.93 -7.59 -10.74
C GLU A 62 14.48 -7.90 -10.32
N ILE A 63 13.67 -6.86 -10.07
CA ILE A 63 12.24 -7.02 -9.75
C ILE A 63 11.47 -7.62 -10.93
N ALA A 64 11.75 -7.19 -12.16
CA ALA A 64 11.10 -7.73 -13.35
C ALA A 64 11.34 -9.25 -13.47
N GLU A 65 12.55 -9.72 -13.18
CA GLU A 65 12.84 -11.16 -13.14
C GLU A 65 12.08 -11.88 -12.02
N ALA A 66 12.07 -11.33 -10.80
CA ALA A 66 11.37 -11.94 -9.68
C ALA A 66 9.85 -12.01 -9.92
N VAL A 67 9.25 -10.94 -10.45
CA VAL A 67 7.83 -10.90 -10.78
C VAL A 67 7.52 -11.87 -11.92
N HIS A 68 8.37 -11.96 -12.93
CA HIS A 68 8.22 -12.98 -13.98
C HIS A 68 8.22 -14.40 -13.40
N ARG A 69 9.14 -14.72 -12.48
CA ARG A 69 9.20 -16.04 -11.81
C ARG A 69 7.94 -16.37 -11.00
N VAL A 70 7.26 -15.36 -10.44
CA VAL A 70 6.01 -15.56 -9.69
C VAL A 70 4.79 -15.66 -10.61
N GLN A 71 4.81 -14.95 -11.75
CA GLN A 71 3.70 -14.95 -12.72
C GLN A 71 3.75 -16.12 -13.71
N GLY A 72 4.94 -16.59 -14.07
CA GLY A 72 5.14 -17.83 -14.82
C GLY A 72 5.13 -19.00 -13.84
N ASP A 73 4.24 -19.96 -14.03
CA ASP A 73 3.98 -21.11 -13.15
C ASP A 73 5.17 -22.10 -12.98
N GLU A 74 6.37 -21.65 -12.59
CA GLU A 74 7.35 -22.55 -12.00
C GLU A 74 7.11 -22.63 -10.49
N PRO A 75 6.58 -23.74 -9.97
CA PRO A 75 6.42 -23.91 -8.55
C PRO A 75 7.80 -24.14 -7.94
N THR A 76 8.49 -23.08 -7.53
CA THR A 76 9.50 -23.24 -6.50
C THR A 76 8.73 -23.69 -5.25
N GLY A 77 8.95 -24.91 -4.77
CA GLY A 77 8.16 -25.52 -3.69
C GLY A 77 7.99 -24.61 -2.47
N GLY A 78 9.00 -23.78 -2.17
CA GLY A 78 8.94 -22.75 -1.13
C GLY A 78 7.87 -21.67 -1.34
N ILE A 79 7.53 -21.29 -2.58
CA ILE A 79 6.48 -20.30 -2.88
C ILE A 79 5.08 -20.88 -2.65
N GLN A 80 4.87 -22.18 -2.89
CA GLN A 80 3.61 -22.84 -2.53
C GLN A 80 3.46 -22.96 -1.01
N GLU A 81 4.55 -23.21 -0.28
CA GLU A 81 4.59 -23.20 1.18
C GLU A 81 4.37 -21.79 1.75
N LEU A 82 4.97 -20.75 1.16
CA LEU A 82 4.71 -19.32 1.46
C LEU A 82 3.29 -18.89 1.08
N ARG A 83 2.71 -19.42 0.00
CA ARG A 83 1.30 -19.17 -0.38
C ARG A 83 0.32 -19.89 0.55
N ARG A 84 0.68 -21.08 1.05
CA ARG A 84 -0.06 -21.83 2.08
C ARG A 84 0.10 -21.18 3.46
N MET A 85 1.27 -20.61 3.76
CA MET A 85 1.52 -19.80 4.95
C MET A 85 0.96 -18.39 4.75
N LYS A 86 -0.30 -18.21 5.16
CA LYS A 86 -0.99 -16.91 5.32
C LYS A 86 -1.37 -16.19 4.01
N THR A 87 -2.30 -16.78 3.24
CA THR A 87 -3.26 -15.89 2.55
C THR A 87 -4.06 -15.18 3.65
N ARG A 88 -3.68 -13.93 4.01
CA ARG A 88 -4.39 -13.16 5.03
C ARG A 88 -5.87 -13.17 4.71
N SER A 89 -6.68 -13.65 5.65
CA SER A 89 -8.12 -13.66 5.46
C SER A 89 -8.62 -12.22 5.32
N THR A 90 -9.82 -12.03 4.76
CA THR A 90 -10.43 -10.69 4.74
C THR A 90 -10.61 -10.14 6.17
N MET A 91 -10.84 -11.02 7.15
CA MET A 91 -10.94 -10.63 8.55
C MET A 91 -9.60 -10.20 9.13
N ASP A 92 -8.51 -10.92 8.86
CA ASP A 92 -7.15 -10.54 9.30
C ASP A 92 -6.82 -9.14 8.80
N ASN A 93 -7.16 -8.84 7.54
CA ASN A 93 -6.92 -7.53 6.96
C ASN A 93 -7.74 -6.42 7.64
N TYR A 94 -8.97 -6.69 8.10
CA TYR A 94 -9.73 -5.72 8.89
C TYR A 94 -9.11 -5.49 10.26
N LEU A 95 -8.68 -6.57 10.93
CA LEU A 95 -8.01 -6.49 12.22
C LEU A 95 -6.73 -5.65 12.14
N GLU A 96 -5.88 -5.94 11.16
CA GLU A 96 -4.62 -5.21 10.95
C GLU A 96 -4.87 -3.72 10.70
N ILE A 97 -5.94 -3.36 9.97
CA ILE A 97 -6.35 -1.96 9.81
C ILE A 97 -6.75 -1.35 11.15
N LEU A 98 -7.58 -2.03 11.95
CA LEU A 98 -8.00 -1.54 13.26
C LEU A 98 -6.80 -1.33 14.19
N LYS A 99 -5.88 -2.31 14.25
CA LYS A 99 -4.62 -2.22 15.01
C LYS A 99 -3.76 -1.05 14.55
N ALA A 100 -3.56 -0.89 13.24
CA ALA A 100 -2.80 0.24 12.71
C ALA A 100 -3.37 1.60 13.16
N VAL A 101 -4.70 1.75 13.13
CA VAL A 101 -5.35 3.00 13.56
C VAL A 101 -5.30 3.19 15.07
N HIS A 102 -5.51 2.11 15.84
CA HIS A 102 -5.36 2.10 17.28
C HIS A 102 -3.94 2.53 17.72
N ASP A 103 -2.92 2.05 17.00
CA ASP A 103 -1.51 2.38 17.24
C ASP A 103 -1.10 3.78 16.76
N GLY A 104 -2.07 4.60 16.35
CA GLY A 104 -1.87 6.01 16.03
C GLY A 104 -1.72 6.34 14.55
N GLU A 105 -1.87 5.38 13.63
CA GLU A 105 -1.91 5.71 12.20
C GLU A 105 -3.25 6.33 11.81
N ARG A 106 -3.22 7.57 11.31
CA ARG A 106 -4.45 8.35 11.05
C ARG A 106 -4.67 8.67 9.59
N VAL A 107 -3.68 8.47 8.73
CA VAL A 107 -3.74 8.82 7.31
C VAL A 107 -3.90 7.54 6.49
N LEU A 108 -4.89 7.51 5.59
CA LEU A 108 -5.22 6.31 4.78
C LEU A 108 -3.97 5.69 4.16
N ASN A 109 -3.13 6.49 3.50
CA ASN A 109 -1.96 5.96 2.82
C ASN A 109 -0.98 5.26 3.78
N ARG A 110 -0.75 5.84 4.97
CA ARG A 110 0.13 5.25 5.99
C ARG A 110 -0.45 3.98 6.59
N ILE A 111 -1.76 3.98 6.85
CA ILE A 111 -2.49 2.79 7.29
C ILE A 111 -2.30 1.67 6.27
N LEU A 112 -2.57 1.92 4.99
CA LEU A 112 -2.49 0.89 3.94
C LEU A 112 -1.07 0.37 3.71
N TYR A 113 -0.07 1.24 3.77
CA TYR A 113 1.34 0.81 3.68
C TYR A 113 1.74 -0.05 4.88
N ARG A 114 1.36 0.33 6.10
CA ARG A 114 1.66 -0.44 7.32
C ARG A 114 1.08 -1.85 7.25
N VAL A 115 -0.13 -2.00 6.69
CA VAL A 115 -0.80 -3.30 6.59
C VAL A 115 -0.55 -4.01 5.25
N ALA A 116 0.31 -3.47 4.38
CA ALA A 116 0.63 -3.99 3.05
C ALA A 116 -0.61 -4.28 2.17
N LEU A 117 -1.61 -3.38 2.18
CA LEU A 117 -2.82 -3.50 1.37
C LEU A 117 -2.77 -2.62 0.11
N PRO A 118 -3.20 -3.14 -1.05
CA PRO A 118 -3.37 -2.33 -2.26
C PRO A 118 -4.40 -1.21 -2.04
N TRP A 119 -4.15 -0.03 -2.60
CA TRP A 119 -4.97 1.17 -2.37
C TRP A 119 -6.47 0.95 -2.56
N LYS A 120 -6.90 0.41 -3.71
CA LYS A 120 -8.33 0.22 -4.03
C LYS A 120 -9.03 -0.66 -3.00
N ARG A 121 -8.48 -1.85 -2.75
CA ARG A 121 -9.03 -2.82 -1.79
C ARG A 121 -8.97 -2.30 -0.36
N GLY A 122 -7.82 -1.75 0.05
CA GLY A 122 -7.64 -1.18 1.38
C GLY A 122 -8.60 -0.03 1.67
N LYS A 123 -8.80 0.89 0.71
CA LYS A 123 -9.77 1.99 0.82
C LYS A 123 -11.20 1.48 0.95
N GLU A 124 -11.60 0.49 0.16
CA GLU A 124 -12.91 -0.15 0.29
C GLU A 124 -13.12 -0.78 1.68
N MET A 125 -12.09 -1.42 2.23
CA MET A 125 -12.13 -2.02 3.57
C MET A 125 -12.23 -0.96 4.66
N VAL A 126 -11.41 0.10 4.61
CA VAL A 126 -11.50 1.23 5.54
C VAL A 126 -12.90 1.88 5.48
N ASN A 127 -13.46 2.07 4.28
CA ASN A 127 -14.81 2.61 4.13
C ASN A 127 -15.88 1.71 4.77
N LYS A 128 -15.73 0.38 4.69
CA LYS A 128 -16.64 -0.57 5.36
C LYS A 128 -16.52 -0.48 6.89
N LEU A 129 -15.30 -0.33 7.42
CA LEU A 129 -15.10 -0.12 8.86
C LEU A 129 -15.72 1.19 9.34
N VAL A 130 -15.66 2.25 8.52
CA VAL A 130 -16.35 3.52 8.80
C VAL A 130 -17.87 3.34 8.77
N ALA A 131 -18.40 2.66 7.75
CA ALA A 131 -19.84 2.41 7.63
C ALA A 131 -20.39 1.54 8.77
N LYS A 132 -19.58 0.64 9.32
CA LYS A 132 -19.90 -0.17 10.50
C LYS A 132 -19.74 0.55 11.84
N GLY A 133 -19.22 1.78 11.84
CA GLY A 133 -18.98 2.55 13.06
C GLY A 133 -17.72 2.19 13.83
N TYR A 134 -16.88 1.26 13.33
CA TYR A 134 -15.60 0.88 13.97
C TYR A 134 -14.50 1.93 13.78
N LEU A 135 -14.59 2.71 12.70
CA LEU A 135 -13.74 3.88 12.47
C LEU A 135 -14.61 5.13 12.26
N THR A 136 -14.08 6.28 12.64
CA THR A 136 -14.59 7.58 12.18
C THR A 136 -13.64 8.18 11.16
N ARG A 137 -14.16 9.07 10.30
CA ARG A 137 -13.33 9.90 9.42
C ARG A 137 -13.65 11.37 9.64
N GLU A 138 -12.62 12.18 9.72
CA GLU A 138 -12.72 13.64 9.90
C GLU A 138 -12.00 14.33 8.74
N LYS A 139 -12.67 15.29 8.10
CA LYS A 139 -12.08 16.05 7.00
C LYS A 139 -11.17 17.12 7.58
N VAL A 140 -9.87 17.02 7.33
CA VAL A 140 -8.86 17.98 7.83
C VAL A 140 -8.40 18.98 6.78
N SER A 141 -8.72 18.74 5.50
CA SER A 141 -8.51 19.68 4.40
C SER A 141 -9.42 19.35 3.23
N ALA A 142 -9.38 20.17 2.17
CA ALA A 142 -10.15 19.96 0.95
C ALA A 142 -10.07 18.51 0.41
N ALA A 143 -8.93 17.84 0.53
CA ALA A 143 -8.77 16.46 0.05
C ALA A 143 -8.10 15.48 1.01
N ARG A 144 -8.02 15.77 2.31
CA ARG A 144 -7.52 14.80 3.30
C ARG A 144 -8.55 14.51 4.37
N TYR A 145 -8.69 13.22 4.66
CA TYR A 145 -9.37 12.68 5.83
C TYR A 145 -8.33 12.10 6.77
N ILE A 146 -8.60 12.24 8.08
CA ILE A 146 -7.96 11.43 9.09
C ILE A 146 -8.96 10.41 9.64
N TYR A 147 -8.45 9.27 10.06
CA TYR A 147 -9.22 8.17 10.62
C TYR A 147 -8.90 8.03 12.10
N LYS A 148 -9.91 7.72 12.90
CA LYS A 148 -9.77 7.42 14.34
C LYS A 148 -10.58 6.17 14.63
N ILE A 149 -10.05 5.31 15.50
CA ILE A 149 -10.80 4.16 16.00
C ILE A 149 -11.87 4.63 16.99
N THR A 150 -13.01 3.96 17.00
CA THR A 150 -14.09 4.19 17.98
C THR A 150 -14.01 3.17 19.11
N ASP A 151 -14.72 3.41 20.21
CA ASP A 151 -14.83 2.44 21.30
C ASP A 151 -15.37 1.09 20.80
N GLU A 152 -16.37 1.12 19.90
CA GLU A 152 -16.90 -0.06 19.22
C GLU A 152 -15.82 -0.78 18.38
N GLY A 153 -14.96 -0.02 17.69
CA GLY A 153 -13.85 -0.57 16.94
C GLY A 153 -12.79 -1.21 17.83
N VAL A 154 -12.52 -0.64 19.00
CA VAL A 154 -11.61 -1.23 20.01
C VAL A 154 -12.19 -2.52 20.58
N MET A 155 -13.49 -2.54 20.91
CA MET A 155 -14.16 -3.76 21.38
C MET A 155 -14.09 -4.87 20.33
N ALA A 156 -14.42 -4.57 19.07
CA ALA A 156 -14.38 -5.52 17.97
C ALA A 156 -12.96 -6.08 17.71
N MET A 157 -11.93 -5.23 17.85
CA MET A 157 -10.53 -5.62 17.72
C MET A 157 -10.14 -6.63 18.82
N ASN A 158 -10.45 -6.32 20.08
CA ASN A 158 -10.11 -7.17 21.23
C ASN A 158 -10.86 -8.52 21.17
N THR A 159 -12.16 -8.52 20.84
CA THR A 159 -12.95 -9.75 20.71
C THR A 159 -12.36 -10.70 19.66
N TYR A 160 -11.81 -10.16 18.57
CA TYR A 160 -11.19 -10.98 17.54
C TYR A 160 -9.86 -11.59 18.01
N ASP A 161 -9.04 -10.83 18.73
CA ASP A 161 -7.80 -11.32 19.32
C ASP A 161 -8.10 -12.48 20.31
N ASP A 162 -9.11 -12.32 21.17
CA ASP A 162 -9.55 -13.38 22.09
C ASP A 162 -9.98 -14.66 21.36
N ILE A 163 -10.73 -14.54 20.25
CA ILE A 163 -11.18 -15.70 19.47
C ILE A 163 -9.99 -16.42 18.84
N ILE A 164 -9.02 -15.70 18.28
CA ILE A 164 -7.84 -16.30 17.66
C ILE A 164 -6.95 -16.98 18.70
N GLU A 165 -6.77 -16.37 19.88
CA GLU A 165 -6.02 -16.98 20.97
C GLU A 165 -6.67 -18.29 21.45
N ASN A 166 -7.99 -18.32 21.55
CA ASN A 166 -8.73 -19.52 21.97
C ASN A 166 -8.80 -20.62 20.90
N LEU A 167 -8.63 -20.30 19.61
CA LEU A 167 -8.62 -21.26 18.51
C LEU A 167 -7.24 -21.92 18.27
N ASN A 168 -6.17 -21.38 18.85
CA ASN A 168 -4.81 -21.91 18.72
C ASN A 168 -4.41 -22.86 19.88
N ILE A 169 -5.40 -23.52 20.52
CA ILE A 169 -5.22 -24.58 21.52
C ILE A 169 -5.15 -25.95 20.83
#